data_AF-A0A5C0DRR2-F1
#
_entry.id   AF-A0A5C0DRR2-F1
#
_cell.length_a   1.000
_cell.length_b   1.000
_cell.length_c   1.000
_cell.angle_alpha   90.00
_cell.angle_beta   90.00
_cell.angle_gamma   90.00
#
_symmetry.space_group_name_H-M   'P 1'
#
loop_
_entity.id
_entity.type
_entity.pdbx_description
1 polymer ?
#
loop_
_entity_poly.entity_id
_entity_poly.type
_entity_poly.pdbx_seq_one_letter_code
_entity_poly.pdbx_strand_id
1 'polypeptide(L)' 'MIRKIVIRPKASADLDEQFTYIAQSNFDAALSFFDATRQTFSQIAKLPGEG' A
#
# COMPACT_ATOMS: atom_id res chain seq x y z
N MET A 1 8.70 17.58 8.58
CA MET A 1 9.57 16.47 9.03
C MET A 1 8.93 15.18 8.53
N ILE A 2 9.58 14.45 7.62
CA ILE A 2 9.02 13.18 7.09
C ILE A 2 9.29 12.07 8.10
N ARG A 3 8.27 11.31 8.48
CA ARG A 3 8.40 10.13 9.36
C ARG A 3 8.71 8.88 8.54
N LYS A 4 9.59 8.03 9.06
CA LYS A 4 9.86 6.72 8.48
C LYS A 4 8.67 5.79 8.75
N ILE A 5 8.03 5.29 7.70
CA ILE A 5 7.06 4.20 7.81
C ILE A 5 7.82 2.88 7.81
N VAL A 6 7.45 1.98 8.73
CA VAL A 6 7.96 0.62 8.79
C VAL A 6 6.81 -0.33 8.49
N ILE A 7 6.88 -1.01 7.36
CA ILE A 7 5.93 -2.06 6.99
C ILE A 7 6.35 -3.34 7.72
N ARG A 8 5.46 -3.88 8.55
CA ARG A 8 5.71 -5.14 9.26
C ARG A 8 5.52 -6.32 8.29
N PRO A 9 6.19 -7.48 8.51
CA PRO A 9 6.05 -8.64 7.63
C PRO A 9 4.60 -9.05 7.36
N LYS A 10 3.74 -9.05 8.38
CA LYS A 10 2.31 -9.35 8.21
C LYS A 10 1.61 -8.36 7.27
N ALA A 11 1.88 -7.06 7.41
CA ALA A 11 1.30 -6.04 6.53
C ALA A 11 1.83 -6.17 5.08
N SER A 12 3.05 -6.66 4.88
CA SER A 12 3.54 -7.00 3.55
C SER A 12 2.74 -8.15 2.94
N ALA A 13 2.51 -9.21 3.71
CA ALA A 13 1.70 -10.35 3.26
C ALA A 13 0.25 -9.93 2.95
N ASP A 14 -0.32 -9.04 3.76
CA ASP A 14 -1.66 -8.50 3.50
C ASP A 14 -1.71 -7.78 2.13
N LEU A 15 -0.68 -6.98 1.79
CA LEU A 15 -0.60 -6.32 0.48
C LEU A 15 -0.44 -7.31 -0.67
N ASP A 16 0.37 -8.35 -0.50
CA ASP A 16 0.58 -9.40 -1.50
C ASP A 16 -0.70 -10.19 -1.77
N GLU A 17 -1.46 -10.52 -0.71
CA GLU A 17 -2.74 -11.22 -0.80
C GLU A 17 -3.79 -10.37 -1.54
N GLN A 18 -3.92 -9.10 -1.18
CA GLN A 18 -4.87 -8.19 -1.85
C GLN A 18 -4.51 -7.96 -3.32
N PHE A 19 -3.22 -7.77 -3.63
CA PHE A 19 -2.77 -7.66 -5.01
C PHE A 19 -3.13 -8.91 -5.81
N THR A 20 -2.81 -10.08 -5.26
CA THR A 20 -3.08 -11.38 -5.91
C THR A 20 -4.57 -11.57 -6.14
N TYR A 21 -5.40 -11.25 -5.16
CA TYR A 21 -6.86 -11.34 -5.27
C TYR A 21 -7.40 -10.46 -6.40
N ILE A 22 -6.99 -9.18 -6.46
CA ILE A 22 -7.45 -8.26 -7.51
C ILE A 22 -6.95 -8.74 -8.89
N ALA A 23 -5.69 -9.16 -8.98
CA ALA A 23 -5.04 -9.60 -10.21
C ALA A 23 -5.72 -10.81 -10.87
N GLN A 24 -6.45 -11.64 -10.11
CA GLN A 24 -7.24 -12.76 -10.67
C GLN A 24 -8.32 -12.29 -11.64
N SER A 25 -8.86 -11.09 -11.43
CA SER A 25 -9.93 -10.53 -12.26
C SER A 25 -9.45 -9.40 -13.17
N ASN A 26 -8.54 -8.56 -12.68
CA ASN A 26 -8.05 -7.39 -13.39
C ASN A 26 -6.64 -7.02 -12.91
N PHE A 27 -5.65 -7.37 -13.72
CA PHE A 27 -4.24 -7.10 -13.41
C PHE A 27 -3.90 -5.60 -13.38
N ASP A 28 -4.47 -4.81 -14.28
CA ASP A 28 -4.24 -3.35 -14.31
C ASP A 28 -4.81 -2.66 -13.06
N ALA A 29 -5.93 -3.16 -12.54
CA ALA A 29 -6.48 -2.72 -11.27
C ALA A 29 -5.57 -3.10 -10.09
N ALA A 30 -4.92 -4.26 -10.13
CA ALA A 30 -3.97 -4.68 -9.11
C ALA A 30 -2.73 -3.77 -9.09
N LEU A 31 -2.19 -3.42 -10.26
CA LEU A 31 -1.11 -2.43 -10.39
C LEU A 31 -1.53 -1.06 -9.83
N SER A 32 -2.72 -0.59 -10.23
CA SER A 32 -3.27 0.68 -9.73
C SER A 32 -3.43 0.69 -8.20
N PHE A 33 -3.87 -0.42 -7.61
CA PHE A 33 -3.96 -0.60 -6.16
C PHE A 33 -2.59 -0.48 -5.48
N PHE A 34 -1.56 -1.12 -6.04
CA PHE A 34 -0.22 -1.08 -5.48
C PHE A 34 0.38 0.33 -5.52
N ASP A 35 0.21 1.05 -6.64
CA ASP A 35 0.65 2.43 -6.78
C ASP A 35 -0.06 3.38 -5.81
N ALA A 36 -1.39 3.25 -5.70
CA ALA A 36 -2.19 4.03 -4.76
C ALA A 36 -1.74 3.78 -3.31
N THR A 37 -1.51 2.52 -2.93
CA THR A 37 -1.03 2.14 -1.59
C THR A 37 0.30 2.83 -1.26
N ARG A 38 1.27 2.79 -2.19
CA ARG A 38 2.57 3.45 -2.03
C ARG A 38 2.43 4.96 -1.88
N GLN A 39 1.54 5.58 -2.66
CA GLN A 39 1.25 7.01 -2.57
C GLN A 39 0.64 7.37 -1.22
N THR A 40 -0.33 6.59 -0.73
CA THR A 40 -0.95 6.80 0.58
C THR A 40 0.08 6.70 1.71
N PHE A 41 0.97 5.70 1.70
CA PHE A 41 2.05 5.61 2.68
C PHE A 41 2.98 6.84 2.61
N SER A 42 3.33 7.30 1.41
CA SER A 42 4.12 8.53 1.24
C SER A 42 3.43 9.76 1.82
N GLN A 43 2.10 9.85 1.72
CA GLN A 43 1.32 10.94 2.31
C GLN A 43 1.28 10.86 3.84
N ILE A 44 0.98 9.69 4.40
CA ILE A 44 0.98 9.46 5.87
C ILE A 44 2.37 9.78 6.47
N ALA A 45 3.45 9.43 5.76
CA ALA A 45 4.81 9.75 6.17
C ALA A 45 5.06 11.27 6.25
N LYS A 46 4.40 12.06 5.39
CA LYS A 46 4.50 13.52 5.36
C LYS A 46 3.55 14.19 6.37
N LEU A 47 2.37 13.63 6.58
CA LEU A 47 1.28 14.16 7.41
C LEU A 47 0.82 13.09 8.43
N PRO A 48 1.64 12.79 9.45
CA PRO A 48 1.26 11.83 10.47
C PRO A 48 0.04 12.32 11.27
N GLY A 49 -1.03 11.52 11.33
CA GLY A 49 -2.30 11.89 11.96
C GLY A 49 -3.48 11.95 10.99
N GLU A 50 -3.22 11.88 9.68
CA GLU A 50 -4.23 11.58 8.68
C GLU A 50 -4.30 10.06 8.48
N GLY A 51 -5.14 9.40 9.28
CA GLY A 51 -5.33 7.95 9.28
C GLY A 51 -6.37 7.53 10.30
#